data_AF-A0AAU7D144-F1
#
_entry.id   AF-A0AAU7D144-F1
#
_cell.length_a   1.000
_cell.length_b   1.000
_cell.length_c   1.000
_cell.angle_alpha   90.00
_cell.angle_beta   90.00
_cell.angle_gamma   90.00
#
_symmetry.space_group_name_H-M   'P 1'
#
loop_
_entity.id
_entity.type
_entity.pdbx_description
1 polymer ?
#
loop_
_entity_poly.entity_id
_entity_poly.type
_entity_poly.pdbx_seq_one_letter_code
_entity_poly.pdbx_strand_id
1 'polypeptide(L)'
;MRMLRAAIMGMVFLAGVSGIPSEGQMGQPFPEQPPAPGRPGVEVPPMGPSVSPQIQARQAQSQNSERQKRLIADTNKLLVLATELKQDVDKTNKDVLSVDVIKKADEIEKLAHSVKERMKG
;
A
#
# COMPACT_ATOMS: atom_id res chain seq x y z
N MET A 1 -12.95 -42.97 -15.14
CA MET A 1 -13.32 -42.74 -13.72
C MET A 1 -11.99 -42.72 -12.95
N ARG A 2 -11.53 -41.56 -12.45
CA ARG A 2 -11.77 -41.07 -11.07
C ARG A 2 -11.32 -42.19 -10.09
N MET A 3 -10.22 -42.11 -9.35
CA MET A 3 -9.80 -41.17 -8.28
C MET A 3 -8.51 -41.80 -7.66
N LEU A 4 -7.64 -41.21 -6.83
CA LEU A 4 -7.61 -39.98 -6.06
C LEU A 4 -6.14 -39.76 -5.64
N ARG A 5 -5.70 -38.51 -5.56
CA ARG A 5 -4.46 -38.08 -4.90
C ARG A 5 -4.69 -37.98 -3.38
N ALA A 6 -3.71 -38.34 -2.57
CA ALA A 6 -3.50 -37.80 -1.22
C ALA A 6 -2.01 -38.04 -0.86
N ALA A 7 -1.14 -37.03 -0.80
CA ALA A 7 -1.04 -35.93 0.17
C ALA A 7 -0.61 -36.41 1.56
N ILE A 8 0.67 -36.23 1.88
CA ILE A 8 1.16 -36.13 3.27
C ILE A 8 1.82 -34.77 3.37
N MET A 9 1.03 -33.83 3.88
CA MET A 9 1.43 -32.47 4.23
C MET A 9 2.07 -32.55 5.62
N GLY A 10 3.35 -32.23 5.68
CA GLY A 10 4.14 -32.24 6.91
C GLY A 10 3.66 -31.15 7.86
N MET A 11 3.29 -31.57 9.07
CA MET A 11 2.90 -30.74 10.20
C MET A 11 3.99 -30.83 11.26
N VAL A 12 4.64 -29.70 11.58
CA VAL A 12 5.53 -29.51 12.74
C VAL A 12 5.26 -28.07 13.23
N PHE A 13 4.42 -27.83 14.25
CA PHE A 13 4.73 -27.74 15.70
C PHE A 13 5.90 -26.76 15.98
N LEU A 14 5.86 -25.72 16.83
CA LEU A 14 5.24 -25.57 18.15
C LEU A 14 5.46 -24.14 18.70
N ALA A 15 4.62 -23.77 19.68
CA ALA A 15 4.83 -22.82 20.79
C ALA A 15 4.96 -21.32 20.42
N GLY A 16 4.21 -20.39 20.99
CA GLY A 16 3.49 -20.36 22.26
C GLY A 16 3.98 -19.16 23.05
N VAL A 17 3.11 -18.18 23.32
CA VAL A 17 2.98 -17.46 24.62
C VAL A 17 1.86 -16.43 24.51
N SER A 18 1.00 -16.54 25.50
CA SER A 18 -0.21 -15.81 25.83
C SER A 18 0.04 -14.65 26.79
N GLY A 19 -0.84 -13.65 26.74
CA GLY A 19 -1.13 -12.71 27.84
C GLY A 19 -0.56 -11.30 27.64
N ILE A 20 -1.17 -10.18 28.07
CA ILE A 20 -2.41 -9.81 28.79
C ILE A 20 -2.67 -8.33 28.39
N PRO A 21 -3.92 -7.84 28.26
CA PRO A 21 -4.18 -6.41 28.06
C PRO A 21 -3.89 -5.63 29.36
N SER A 22 -3.08 -4.57 29.29
CA SER A 22 -2.95 -3.62 30.40
C SER A 22 -3.96 -2.49 30.22
N GLU A 23 -5.13 -2.65 30.84
CA GLU A 23 -6.01 -1.54 31.21
C GLU A 23 -5.35 -0.77 32.36
N GLY A 24 -4.79 0.39 32.03
CA GLY A 24 -4.37 1.40 33.00
C GLY A 24 -5.37 2.55 33.00
N GLN A 25 -6.55 2.32 33.57
CA GLN A 25 -7.53 3.38 33.85
C GLN A 25 -7.33 3.84 35.29
N MET A 26 -6.51 4.89 35.49
CA MET A 26 -6.46 5.63 36.75
C MET A 26 -6.27 7.12 36.47
N GLY A 27 -7.36 7.85 36.60
CA GLY A 27 -7.42 9.31 36.55
C GLY A 27 -8.74 9.74 37.19
N GLN A 28 -8.68 9.88 38.51
CA GLN A 28 -9.76 10.19 39.44
C GLN A 28 -10.54 11.49 39.15
N PRO A 29 -11.74 11.62 39.74
CA PRO A 29 -12.80 12.51 39.29
C PRO A 29 -12.55 13.94 39.74
N PHE A 30 -12.81 14.91 38.86
CA PHE A 30 -13.03 16.29 39.27
C PHE A 30 -14.54 16.53 39.44
N PRO A 31 -14.96 17.16 40.55
CA PRO A 31 -16.35 17.26 40.96
C PRO A 31 -17.20 18.07 39.99
N GLU A 32 -18.37 17.54 39.70
CA GLU A 32 -19.48 18.18 38.98
C GLU A 32 -19.81 19.55 39.57
N GLN A 33 -19.61 20.61 38.77
CA GLN A 33 -20.34 21.85 38.94
C GLN A 33 -21.75 21.65 38.37
N PRO A 34 -22.83 21.95 39.12
CA PRO A 34 -24.18 21.82 38.58
C PRO A 34 -24.40 22.86 37.47
N PRO A 35 -24.71 22.48 36.22
CA PRO A 35 -25.14 23.44 35.23
C PRO A 35 -26.58 23.86 35.54
N ALA A 36 -26.81 25.17 35.52
CA ALA A 36 -28.13 25.79 35.55
C ALA A 36 -29.09 25.16 34.51
N PRO A 37 -30.41 25.16 34.72
CA PRO A 37 -31.38 24.55 33.81
C PRO A 37 -31.47 25.38 32.53
N GLY A 38 -30.55 25.12 31.60
CA GLY A 38 -30.48 25.72 30.28
C GLY A 38 -30.65 24.64 29.24
N ARG A 39 -31.86 24.60 28.65
CA ARG A 39 -32.24 24.16 27.29
C ARG A 39 -31.58 22.86 26.76
N PRO A 40 -32.37 21.86 26.30
CA PRO A 40 -31.81 20.72 25.57
C PRO A 40 -30.96 21.21 24.40
N GLY A 41 -29.64 21.09 24.56
CA GLY A 41 -28.69 21.29 23.49
C GLY A 41 -28.93 20.18 22.48
N VAL A 42 -29.60 20.52 21.38
CA VAL A 42 -29.48 19.73 20.16
C VAL A 42 -28.02 19.93 19.74
N GLU A 43 -27.17 18.98 20.09
CA GLU A 43 -25.87 18.81 19.49
C GLU A 43 -26.12 18.50 18.01
N VAL A 44 -26.19 19.56 17.20
CA VAL A 44 -26.27 19.43 15.76
C VAL A 44 -24.92 18.85 15.35
N PRO A 45 -24.83 17.59 14.88
CA PRO A 45 -23.57 17.08 14.36
C PRO A 45 -23.10 18.02 13.26
N PRO A 46 -21.79 18.30 13.14
CA PRO A 46 -21.31 19.22 12.13
C PRO A 46 -21.79 18.72 10.76
N MET A 47 -22.70 19.48 10.13
CA MET A 47 -23.12 19.30 8.74
C MET A 47 -21.95 19.68 7.82
N GLY A 48 -20.86 18.91 7.89
CA GLY A 48 -20.01 18.72 6.72
C GLY A 48 -20.75 17.82 5.74
N PRO A 49 -20.48 17.91 4.41
CA PRO A 49 -21.09 17.00 3.45
C PRO A 49 -20.72 15.56 3.83
N SER A 50 -21.66 14.82 4.43
CA SER A 50 -21.46 13.41 4.74
C SER A 50 -21.46 12.64 3.43
N VAL A 51 -20.28 12.42 2.86
CA VAL A 51 -20.11 11.59 1.66
C VAL A 51 -20.62 10.20 2.01
N SER A 52 -21.67 9.73 1.33
CA SER A 52 -22.25 8.43 1.64
C SER A 52 -21.19 7.33 1.48
N PRO A 53 -21.23 6.24 2.29
CA PRO A 53 -20.25 5.15 2.19
C PRO A 53 -20.09 4.57 0.78
N GLN A 54 -21.16 4.61 -0.01
CA GLN A 54 -21.19 4.16 -1.41
C GLN A 54 -20.33 5.03 -2.33
N ILE A 55 -20.32 6.36 -2.12
CA ILE A 55 -19.50 7.29 -2.90
C ILE A 55 -18.03 7.12 -2.52
N GLN A 56 -17.73 6.95 -1.22
CA GLN A 56 -16.35 6.66 -0.76
C GLN A 56 -15.81 5.36 -1.36
N ALA A 57 -16.62 4.29 -1.37
CA ALA A 57 -16.24 3.01 -1.95
C ALA A 57 -15.95 3.10 -3.46
N ARG A 58 -16.80 3.82 -4.22
CA ARG A 58 -16.56 4.06 -5.65
C ARG A 58 -15.27 4.85 -5.90
N GLN A 59 -15.00 5.87 -5.08
CA GLN A 59 -13.79 6.68 -5.21
C GLN A 59 -12.52 5.90 -4.85
N ALA A 60 -12.58 5.03 -3.84
CA ALA A 60 -11.47 4.13 -3.53
C ALA A 60 -11.21 3.12 -4.66
N GLN A 61 -12.28 2.55 -5.23
CA GLN A 61 -12.17 1.64 -6.37
C GLN A 61 -11.56 2.32 -7.61
N SER A 62 -11.99 3.54 -7.93
CA SER A 62 -11.43 4.27 -9.07
C SER A 62 -9.95 4.58 -8.88
N GLN A 63 -9.55 5.05 -7.70
CA GLN A 63 -8.14 5.30 -7.36
C GLN A 63 -7.29 4.03 -7.47
N ASN A 64 -7.77 2.89 -6.96
CA ASN A 64 -7.04 1.64 -7.05
C ASN A 64 -6.90 1.16 -8.51
N SER A 65 -7.95 1.33 -9.32
CA SER A 65 -7.93 1.00 -10.75
C SER A 65 -6.93 1.87 -11.51
N GLU A 66 -6.89 3.17 -11.25
CA GLU A 66 -5.90 4.08 -11.84
C GLU A 66 -4.47 3.75 -11.42
N ARG A 67 -4.27 3.45 -10.13
CA ARG A 67 -2.99 3.01 -9.58
C ARG A 67 -2.49 1.75 -10.29
N GLN A 68 -3.37 0.76 -10.49
CA GLN A 68 -3.05 -0.46 -11.22
C GLN A 68 -2.67 -0.17 -12.68
N LYS A 69 -3.43 0.67 -13.39
CA LYS A 69 -3.12 1.06 -14.77
C LYS A 69 -1.73 1.70 -14.87
N ARG A 70 -1.40 2.61 -13.95
CA ARG A 70 -0.09 3.26 -13.91
C ARG A 70 1.03 2.27 -13.58
N LEU A 71 0.81 1.33 -12.66
CA LEU A 71 1.79 0.27 -12.36
C LEU A 71 2.09 -0.60 -13.59
N ILE A 72 1.05 -1.01 -14.33
CA ILE A 72 1.22 -1.79 -15.56
C ILE A 72 2.01 -0.99 -16.61
N ALA A 73 1.63 0.27 -16.83
CA ALA A 73 2.32 1.13 -17.79
C ALA A 73 3.81 1.31 -17.44
N ASP A 74 4.12 1.63 -16.18
CA ASP A 74 5.50 1.84 -15.74
C ASP A 74 6.32 0.54 -15.79
N THR A 75 5.72 -0.60 -15.46
CA THR A 75 6.40 -1.92 -15.55
C THR A 75 6.68 -2.30 -17.00
N ASN A 76 5.77 -2.02 -17.93
CA ASN A 76 6.01 -2.22 -19.35
C ASN A 76 7.16 -1.33 -19.85
N LYS A 77 7.20 -0.06 -19.41
CA LYS A 77 8.29 0.86 -19.75
C LYS A 77 9.63 0.39 -19.16
N LEU A 78 9.65 -0.13 -17.93
CA LEU A 78 10.84 -0.76 -17.34
C LEU A 78 11.35 -1.91 -18.19
N LEU A 79 10.46 -2.79 -18.66
CA LEU A 79 10.84 -3.93 -19.49
C LEU A 79 11.48 -3.48 -20.81
N VAL A 80 10.93 -2.45 -21.45
CA VAL A 80 11.49 -1.85 -22.67
C VAL A 80 12.88 -1.29 -22.40
N LEU A 81 13.02 -0.40 -21.42
CA LEU A 81 14.31 0.23 -21.10
C LEU A 81 15.37 -0.79 -20.69
N ALA A 82 15.01 -1.82 -19.91
CA ALA A 82 15.93 -2.88 -19.53
C ALA A 82 16.40 -3.71 -20.73
N THR A 83 15.50 -3.97 -21.68
CA THR A 83 15.84 -4.67 -22.93
C THR A 83 16.78 -3.84 -23.78
N GLU A 84 16.51 -2.54 -23.93
CA GLU A 84 17.38 -1.62 -24.66
C GLU A 84 18.74 -1.46 -23.97
N LEU A 85 18.77 -1.30 -22.65
CA LEU A 85 20.00 -1.20 -21.88
C LEU A 85 20.88 -2.43 -22.11
N LYS A 86 20.30 -3.63 -22.08
CA LYS A 86 21.01 -4.87 -22.41
C LYS A 86 21.60 -4.81 -23.82
N GLN A 87 20.79 -4.46 -24.82
CA GLN A 87 21.25 -4.38 -26.21
C GLN A 87 22.37 -3.35 -26.40
N ASP A 88 22.29 -2.21 -25.73
CA ASP A 88 23.29 -1.15 -25.83
C ASP A 88 24.59 -1.57 -25.13
N VAL A 89 24.50 -2.25 -23.98
CA VAL A 89 25.66 -2.86 -23.31
C VAL A 89 26.29 -3.95 -24.15
N ASP A 90 25.50 -4.83 -24.78
CA ASP A 90 25.99 -5.91 -25.65
C ASP A 90 26.74 -5.37 -26.88
N LYS A 91 26.43 -4.15 -27.32
CA LYS A 91 27.13 -3.46 -28.43
C LYS A 91 28.36 -2.68 -27.99
N THR A 92 28.49 -2.37 -26.69
CA THR A 92 29.66 -1.66 -26.16
C THR A 92 30.83 -2.60 -25.91
N ASN A 93 32.06 -2.09 -26.04
CA ASN A 93 33.26 -2.83 -25.65
C ASN A 93 33.63 -2.51 -24.18
N LYS A 94 34.43 -3.38 -23.57
CA LYS A 94 34.83 -3.34 -22.14
C LYS A 94 35.42 -2.00 -21.68
N ASP A 95 35.94 -1.23 -22.62
CA ASP A 95 36.69 -0.01 -22.35
C ASP A 95 35.87 1.28 -22.57
N VAL A 96 34.63 1.18 -23.08
CA VAL A 96 33.78 2.36 -23.36
C VAL A 96 32.30 2.05 -23.13
N LEU A 97 31.78 2.43 -21.97
CA LEU A 97 30.33 2.58 -21.76
C LEU A 97 29.90 3.95 -22.32
N SER A 98 28.84 4.00 -23.13
CA SER A 98 28.33 5.28 -23.63
C SER A 98 27.60 6.06 -22.54
N VAL A 99 27.62 7.39 -22.64
CA VAL A 99 26.82 8.28 -21.76
C VAL A 99 25.32 7.94 -21.84
N ASP A 100 24.86 7.44 -22.99
CA ASP A 100 23.47 7.06 -23.19
C ASP A 100 23.09 5.81 -22.40
N VAL A 101 23.98 4.82 -22.29
CA VAL A 101 23.80 3.63 -21.44
C VAL A 101 23.61 4.04 -19.98
N ILE A 102 24.44 4.99 -19.49
CA ILE A 102 24.35 5.51 -18.11
C ILE A 102 23.01 6.21 -17.88
N LYS A 103 22.61 7.13 -18.78
CA LYS A 103 21.32 7.83 -18.67
C LYS A 103 20.13 6.86 -18.67
N LYS A 104 20.21 5.79 -19.47
CA LYS A 104 19.16 4.79 -19.55
C LYS A 104 19.07 3.97 -18.25
N ALA A 105 20.20 3.65 -17.62
CA ALA A 105 20.24 3.05 -16.30
C ALA A 105 19.64 3.97 -15.21
N ASP A 106 19.96 5.27 -15.22
CA ASP A 106 19.38 6.25 -14.29
C ASP A 106 17.85 6.35 -14.44
N GLU A 107 17.35 6.29 -15.67
CA GLU A 107 15.90 6.29 -15.93
C GLU A 107 15.23 5.02 -15.39
N ILE A 108 15.86 3.86 -15.56
CA ILE A 108 15.38 2.60 -14.99
C ILE A 108 15.33 2.68 -13.47
N GLU A 109 16.36 3.22 -12.81
CA GLU A 109 16.38 3.37 -11.35
C GLU A 109 15.21 4.22 -10.85
N LYS A 110 15.02 5.40 -11.44
CA LYS A 110 13.93 6.33 -11.06
C LYS A 110 12.55 5.70 -11.27
N LEU A 111 12.37 4.99 -12.39
CA LEU A 111 11.11 4.34 -12.70
C LEU A 111 10.85 3.13 -11.79
N ALA A 112 11.87 2.34 -11.49
CA ALA A 112 11.78 1.20 -10.57
C ALA A 112 11.45 1.67 -9.15
N HIS A 113 12.05 2.76 -8.70
CA HIS A 113 11.71 3.38 -7.43
C HIS A 113 10.25 3.84 -7.41
N SER A 114 9.79 4.51 -8.47
CA SER A 114 8.41 4.98 -8.59
C SER A 114 7.40 3.83 -8.60
N VAL A 115 7.71 2.71 -9.26
CA VAL A 115 6.89 1.48 -9.24
C VAL A 115 6.82 0.93 -7.82
N LYS A 116 7.96 0.77 -7.15
CA LYS A 116 8.03 0.27 -5.77
C LYS A 116 7.19 1.13 -4.81
N GLU A 117 7.36 2.44 -4.84
CA GLU A 117 6.59 3.34 -3.97
C GLU A 117 5.10 3.25 -4.30
N ARG A 118 4.73 3.21 -5.58
CA ARG A 118 3.34 3.03 -5.95
C ARG A 118 2.81 1.65 -5.56
N MET A 119 3.61 0.60 -5.37
CA MET A 119 3.13 -0.71 -4.90
C MET A 119 2.84 -0.77 -3.39
N LYS A 120 3.33 0.18 -2.58
CA LYS A 120 3.12 0.16 -1.12
C LYS A 120 1.71 0.53 -0.67
N GLY A 121 1.02 1.41 -1.41
CA GLY A 121 -0.34 1.85 -1.05
C GLY A 121 -0.43 3.34 -1.22
#